data_AF-A0A1J5PN25-F1
#
_entry.id   AF-A0A1J5PN25-F1
#
_cell.length_a   1.000
_cell.length_b   1.000
_cell.length_c   1.000
_cell.angle_alpha   90.00
_cell.angle_beta   90.00
_cell.angle_gamma   90.00
#
_symmetry.space_group_name_H-M   'P 1'
#
loop_
_entity.id
_entity.type
_entity.pdbx_description
1 polymer ?
#
loop_
_entity_poly.entity_id
_entity_poly.type
_entity_poly.pdbx_seq_one_letter_code
_entity_poly.pdbx_strand_id
1 'polypeptide(L)'
;MTHLRDRGVDDLAQLTLMSDGASIYECTSNNEVIDLLAGGQGVFGIAIGRVVVEVEGSLAQLPLATEEVAATVATDELSLRRRAKGA
;
A
#
# COMPACT_ATOMS: atom_id res chain seq x y z
N MET A 1 11.38 -6.66 -5.36
CA MET A 1 10.41 -5.61 -4.97
C MET A 1 10.03 -4.78 -6.20
N THR A 2 9.37 -5.40 -7.18
CA THR A 2 9.06 -4.74 -8.47
C THR A 2 7.75 -5.20 -9.10
N HIS A 3 7.21 -6.36 -8.72
CA HIS A 3 6.07 -6.95 -9.44
C HIS A 3 4.76 -6.14 -9.43
N LEU A 4 4.43 -5.42 -8.33
CA LEU A 4 3.21 -4.60 -8.30
C LEU A 4 3.34 -3.26 -9.07
N ARG A 5 4.56 -2.76 -9.30
CA ARG A 5 4.75 -1.43 -9.92
C ARG A 5 4.47 -1.45 -11.42
N ASP A 6 4.64 -2.58 -12.07
CA ASP A 6 4.61 -2.69 -13.53
C ASP A 6 3.19 -2.79 -14.11
N ARG A 7 2.16 -3.09 -13.29
CA ARG A 7 0.78 -3.32 -13.73
C ARG A 7 -0.15 -2.10 -13.67
N GLY A 8 0.30 -0.96 -13.15
CA GLY A 8 -0.55 0.23 -13.00
C GLY A 8 -1.61 0.08 -11.90
N VAL A 9 -2.24 1.20 -11.54
CA VAL A 9 -3.09 1.30 -10.33
C VAL A 9 -4.46 0.64 -10.51
N ASP A 10 -5.00 0.67 -11.73
CA ASP A 10 -6.33 0.12 -12.05
C ASP A 10 -6.34 -1.42 -12.00
N ASP A 11 -5.27 -2.06 -12.46
CA ASP A 11 -5.13 -3.53 -12.46
C ASP A 11 -4.97 -4.05 -11.03
N LEU A 12 -4.30 -3.27 -10.17
CA LEU A 12 -4.09 -3.60 -8.77
C LEU A 12 -5.39 -3.68 -7.96
N ALA A 13 -6.43 -2.94 -8.34
CA ALA A 13 -7.75 -3.01 -7.70
C ALA A 13 -8.50 -4.32 -7.98
N GLN A 14 -8.14 -5.03 -9.06
CA GLN A 14 -8.76 -6.31 -9.45
C GLN A 14 -8.03 -7.53 -8.85
N LEU A 15 -6.86 -7.32 -8.23
CA LEU A 15 -6.07 -8.39 -7.63
C LEU A 15 -6.57 -8.75 -6.23
N THR A 16 -6.59 -10.05 -5.95
CA THR A 16 -6.78 -10.57 -4.60
C THR A 16 -5.42 -10.94 -4.03
N LEU A 17 -4.92 -10.15 -3.07
CA LEU A 17 -3.69 -10.51 -2.38
C LEU A 17 -4.02 -11.44 -1.20
N MET A 18 -3.22 -12.48 -1.04
CA MET A 18 -3.37 -13.48 0.01
C MET A 18 -2.08 -13.56 0.82
N SER A 19 -2.19 -13.70 2.14
CA SER A 19 -1.03 -13.82 3.03
C SER A 19 -1.18 -15.02 3.96
N ASP A 20 -0.14 -15.84 4.08
CA ASP A 20 -0.03 -16.93 5.07
C ASP A 20 0.72 -16.51 6.35
N GLY A 21 1.07 -15.22 6.46
CA GLY A 21 1.87 -14.66 7.56
C GLY A 21 3.38 -14.66 7.32
N ALA A 22 3.88 -15.36 6.30
CA ALA A 22 5.29 -15.34 5.90
C ALA A 22 5.48 -14.72 4.51
N SER A 23 4.59 -15.02 3.56
CA SER A 23 4.64 -14.57 2.18
C SER A 23 3.33 -13.90 1.76
N ILE A 24 3.42 -13.07 0.72
CA ILE A 24 2.26 -12.48 0.04
C ILE A 24 2.17 -13.08 -1.35
N TYR A 25 0.98 -13.55 -1.69
CA TYR A 25 0.62 -14.13 -2.97
C TYR A 25 -0.31 -13.18 -3.70
N GLU A 26 -0.12 -13.08 -5.00
CA GLU A 26 -1.02 -12.39 -5.90
C GLU A 26 -1.88 -13.44 -6.59
N CYS A 27 -3.20 -13.41 -6.31
CA CYS A 27 -4.16 -14.27 -6.99
C CYS A 27 -4.91 -13.44 -8.03
N THR A 28 -4.78 -13.85 -9.30
CA THR A 28 -5.50 -13.27 -10.43
C THR A 28 -6.79 -14.02 -10.76
N SER A 29 -6.97 -15.20 -10.15
CA SER A 29 -8.12 -16.07 -10.37
C SER A 29 -8.60 -16.75 -9.09
N ASN A 30 -9.88 -17.14 -9.07
CA ASN A 30 -10.46 -17.86 -7.94
C ASN A 30 -9.80 -19.24 -7.73
N ASN A 31 -9.28 -19.87 -8.79
CA ASN A 31 -8.61 -21.17 -8.66
C ASN A 31 -7.30 -21.06 -7.90
N GLU A 32 -6.50 -20.01 -8.14
CA GLU A 32 -5.27 -19.76 -7.38
C GLU A 32 -5.56 -19.57 -5.88
N VAL A 33 -6.67 -18.89 -5.55
CA VAL A 33 -7.12 -18.75 -4.16
C VAL A 33 -7.46 -20.11 -3.55
N ILE A 34 -8.19 -20.96 -4.29
CA ILE A 34 -8.58 -22.30 -3.84
C ILE A 34 -7.36 -23.20 -3.65
N ASP A 35 -6.41 -23.17 -4.58
CA ASP A 35 -5.19 -23.97 -4.51
C ASP A 35 -4.35 -23.59 -3.28
N LEU A 36 -4.29 -22.30 -2.95
CA LEU A 36 -3.63 -21.80 -1.75
C LEU A 36 -4.30 -22.31 -0.47
N LEU A 37 -5.64 -22.27 -0.43
CA LEU A 37 -6.44 -22.77 0.70
C LEU A 37 -6.36 -24.31 0.85
N ALA A 38 -6.31 -25.02 -0.26
CA ALA A 38 -6.26 -26.49 -0.30
C ALA A 38 -4.96 -27.05 0.29
N GLY A 39 -3.89 -26.25 0.38
CA GLY A 39 -2.63 -26.60 1.04
C GLY A 39 -2.73 -26.77 2.57
N GLY A 40 -3.89 -26.51 3.18
CA GLY A 40 -4.11 -26.62 4.63
C GLY A 40 -3.51 -25.47 5.45
N GLN A 41 -3.08 -24.40 4.77
CA GLN A 41 -2.47 -23.22 5.36
C GLN A 41 -3.56 -22.21 5.74
N GLY A 42 -3.45 -21.61 6.92
CA GLY A 42 -4.29 -20.47 7.28
C GLY A 42 -3.85 -19.24 6.51
N VAL A 43 -4.76 -18.63 5.74
CA VAL A 43 -4.45 -17.46 4.91
C VAL A 43 -5.45 -16.33 5.12
N PHE A 44 -4.97 -15.09 5.01
CA PHE A 44 -5.74 -13.86 5.12
C PHE A 44 -5.82 -13.18 3.76
N GLY A 45 -7.03 -12.83 3.33
CA GLY A 45 -7.26 -12.04 2.12
C GLY A 45 -7.12 -10.54 2.39
N ILE A 46 -6.51 -9.81 1.46
CA ILE A 46 -6.37 -8.36 1.50
C ILE A 46 -7.17 -7.77 0.32
N ALA A 47 -8.22 -7.03 0.66
CA ALA A 47 -9.10 -6.39 -0.33
C ALA A 47 -8.52 -5.05 -0.81
N ILE A 48 -7.60 -5.12 -1.79
CA ILE A 48 -6.90 -3.94 -2.31
C ILE A 48 -7.87 -2.93 -2.95
N GLY A 49 -8.82 -3.41 -3.79
CA GLY A 49 -9.76 -2.53 -4.48
C GLY A 49 -10.59 -1.65 -3.53
N ARG A 50 -10.98 -2.17 -2.36
CA ARG A 50 -11.71 -1.38 -1.35
C ARG A 50 -10.81 -0.33 -0.71
N VAL A 51 -9.56 -0.68 -0.41
CA VAL A 51 -8.59 0.25 0.18
C VAL A 51 -8.28 1.40 -0.77
N VAL A 52 -8.19 1.15 -2.08
CA VAL A 52 -7.97 2.22 -3.08
C VAL A 52 -9.09 3.26 -3.02
N VAL A 53 -10.36 2.82 -3.06
CA VAL A 53 -11.52 3.73 -2.96
C VAL A 53 -11.53 4.52 -1.65
N GLU A 54 -11.19 3.87 -0.53
CA GLU A 54 -11.13 4.52 0.78
C GLU A 54 -10.01 5.57 0.85
N VAL A 55 -8.84 5.26 0.27
CA VAL A 55 -7.70 6.17 0.19
C VAL A 55 -8.04 7.35 -0.72
N GLU A 56 -8.63 7.13 -1.89
CA GLU A 56 -9.09 8.21 -2.77
C GLU A 56 -10.10 9.12 -2.07
N GLY A 57 -11.06 8.55 -1.34
CA GLY A 57 -12.01 9.30 -0.53
C GLY A 57 -11.33 10.13 0.57
N SER A 58 -10.35 9.55 1.25
CA SER A 58 -9.57 10.24 2.29
C SER A 58 -8.72 11.37 1.72
N LEU A 59 -8.07 11.14 0.58
CA LEU A 59 -7.28 12.15 -0.14
C LEU A 59 -8.14 13.31 -0.62
N ALA A 60 -9.37 13.03 -1.08
CA ALA A 60 -10.31 14.07 -1.51
C ALA A 60 -10.74 15.02 -0.37
N GLN A 61 -10.58 14.60 0.89
CA GLN A 61 -10.88 15.42 2.06
C GLN A 61 -9.67 16.25 2.54
N LEU A 62 -8.46 15.93 2.05
CA LEU A 62 -7.28 16.69 2.44
C LEU A 62 -7.29 18.07 1.78
N PRO A 63 -6.90 19.13 2.50
CA PRO A 63 -6.71 20.43 1.90
C PRO A 63 -5.68 20.32 0.78
N LEU A 64 -5.96 20.94 -0.35
CA LEU A 64 -4.99 21.11 -1.42
C LEU A 64 -3.78 21.85 -0.86
N ALA A 65 -2.59 21.27 -1.04
CA ALA A 65 -1.36 21.95 -0.66
C ALA A 65 -1.21 23.22 -1.52
N THR A 66 -1.40 24.37 -0.91
CA THR A 66 -1.01 25.67 -1.46
C THR A 66 0.46 25.92 -1.13
N GLU A 67 1.12 26.83 -1.85
CA GLU A 67 2.55 27.11 -1.62
C GLU A 67 2.89 27.48 -0.17
N GLU A 68 1.92 28.07 0.55
CA GLU A 68 2.02 28.44 1.96
C GLU A 68 2.04 27.22 2.91
N VAL A 69 1.34 26.14 2.56
CA VAL A 69 1.32 24.87 3.31
C VAL A 69 2.57 24.02 3.01
N ALA A 70 3.09 24.08 1.79
CA ALA A 70 4.32 23.35 1.43
C ALA A 70 5.56 23.87 2.18
N ALA A 71 5.63 25.18 2.42
CA ALA A 71 6.75 25.82 3.13
C ALA A 71 6.86 25.39 4.61
N THR A 72 5.74 25.04 5.26
CA THR A 72 5.73 24.60 6.66
C THR A 72 6.10 23.12 6.85
N VAL A 73 5.87 22.27 5.84
CA VAL A 73 6.22 20.83 5.87
C VAL A 73 7.66 20.56 5.40
N ALA A 74 8.30 21.50 4.70
CA ALA A 74 9.63 21.33 4.11
C ALA A 74 10.78 21.18 5.13
N THR A 75 10.55 21.46 6.42
CA THR A 75 11.55 21.22 7.47
C THR A 75 11.56 19.75 7.87
N ASP A 76 12.51 18.98 7.34
CA ASP A 76 12.80 17.62 7.80
C ASP A 76 13.36 17.66 9.23
N GLU A 77 12.44 17.61 10.19
CA GLU A 77 12.72 17.64 11.62
C GLU A 77 13.66 16.50 12.05
N LEU A 78 13.57 15.33 11.41
CA LEU A 78 14.42 14.18 11.71
C LEU A 78 15.86 14.42 11.24
N SER A 79 16.06 14.97 10.05
CA SER A 79 17.38 15.37 9.56
C SER A 79 17.97 16.51 10.40
N LEU A 80 17.15 17.47 10.85
CA LEU A 80 17.57 18.51 11.79
C LEU A 80 18.04 17.90 13.13
N ARG A 81 17.27 16.96 13.70
CA ARG A 81 17.66 16.25 14.92
C ARG A 81 18.94 15.43 14.75
N ARG A 82 19.15 14.79 13.59
CA ARG A 82 20.41 14.07 13.27
C ARG A 82 21.60 15.01 13.17
N ARG A 83 21.43 16.20 12.57
CA ARG A 83 22.47 17.24 12.51
C ARG A 83 22.76 17.82 13.90
N ALA A 84 21.74 18.04 14.72
CA ALA A 84 21.88 18.56 16.09
C ALA A 84 22.53 17.54 17.05
N LYS A 85 22.38 16.24 16.77
CA LYS A 85 23.10 15.15 17.44
C LYS A 85 24.37 14.72 16.69
N GLY A 86 24.82 15.50 15.70
CA GLY A 86 25.84 15.07 14.76
C GLY A 86 27.16 14.67 15.42
N ALA A 87 27.85 13.75 14.73
CA ALA A 87 29.28 13.42 14.85
C ALA A 87 29.75 12.81 16.20
#